data_AF-A0AAJ1JQ79-F1
#
_entry.id   AF-A0AAJ1JQ79-F1
#
_cell.length_a   1.000
_cell.length_b   1.000
_cell.length_c   1.000
_cell.angle_alpha   90.00
_cell.angle_beta   90.00
_cell.angle_gamma   90.00
#
_symmetry.space_group_name_H-M   'P 1'
#
loop_
_entity.id
_entity.type
_entity.pdbx_description
1 polymer ?
#
loop_
_entity_poly.entity_id
_entity_poly.type
_entity_poly.pdbx_seq_one_letter_code
_entity_poly.pdbx_strand_id
1 'polypeptide(L)'
;YRFGYDALHRLTQEQDLIGQQKQYQYDEVGNLTQILTTPAKPQNGSAALAPVLMQLHYDKIGRLRSRENGEYRTEYGYSQNQVTV
;
A
#
# COMPACT_ATOMS: atom_id res chain seq x y z
N TYR A 1 14.61 -4.61 -11.44
CA TYR A 1 13.95 -4.22 -10.19
C TYR A 1 14.91 -3.43 -9.32
N ARG A 2 14.41 -2.43 -8.57
CA ARG A 2 15.16 -1.71 -7.53
C ARG A 2 14.35 -1.73 -6.24
N PHE A 3 15.03 -1.84 -5.10
CA PHE A 3 14.41 -1.91 -3.78
C PHE A 3 15.11 -0.97 -2.81
N GLY A 4 14.35 -0.32 -1.95
CA GLY A 4 14.82 0.51 -0.85
C GLY A 4 14.29 -0.03 0.48
N TYR A 5 15.10 0.05 1.52
CA TYR A 5 14.77 -0.46 2.85
C TYR A 5 15.07 0.59 3.92
N ASP A 6 14.36 0.54 5.04
CA ASP A 6 14.71 1.31 6.23
C ASP A 6 15.75 0.57 7.11
N ALA A 7 16.13 1.20 8.22
CA ALA A 7 17.10 0.66 9.18
C ALA A 7 16.64 -0.64 9.88
N LEU A 8 15.34 -0.95 9.82
CA LEU A 8 14.76 -2.19 10.34
C LEU A 8 14.63 -3.26 9.24
N HIS A 9 15.25 -3.04 8.08
CA HIS A 9 15.18 -3.91 6.90
C HIS A 9 13.75 -4.10 6.35
N ARG A 10 12.84 -3.16 6.60
CA ARG A 10 11.49 -3.16 6.01
C ARG A 10 11.54 -2.50 4.64
N LEU A 11 10.79 -3.04 3.68
CA LEU A 11 10.72 -2.51 2.30
C LEU A 11 10.03 -1.15 2.29
N THR A 12 10.72 -0.08 1.92
CA THR A 12 10.14 1.27 1.83
C THR A 12 9.89 1.72 0.41
N GLN A 13 10.60 1.14 -0.56
CA GLN A 13 10.46 1.47 -1.98
C GLN A 13 10.68 0.25 -2.88
N GLU A 14 9.89 0.14 -3.94
CA GLU A 14 10.06 -0.83 -5.02
C GLU A 14 9.92 -0.11 -6.36
N GLN A 15 10.76 -0.46 -7.34
CA GLN A 15 10.59 -0.09 -8.74
C GLN A 15 10.68 -1.32 -9.64
N ASP A 16 9.67 -1.51 -10.49
CA ASP A 16 9.61 -2.61 -11.45
C ASP A 16 10.43 -2.34 -12.73
N LEU A 17 10.42 -3.27 -13.67
CA LEU A 17 11.17 -3.17 -14.93
C LEU A 17 10.62 -2.10 -15.89
N ILE A 18 9.34 -1.73 -15.75
CA ILE A 18 8.70 -0.73 -16.60
C ILE A 18 8.74 0.67 -15.98
N GLY A 19 9.25 0.80 -14.75
CA GLY A 19 9.44 2.06 -14.04
C GLY A 19 8.29 2.46 -13.13
N GLN A 20 7.30 1.59 -12.91
CA GLN A 20 6.29 1.78 -11.87
C GLN A 20 6.98 1.76 -10.52
N GLN A 21 6.58 2.66 -9.61
CA GLN A 21 7.14 2.75 -8.27
C GLN A 21 6.07 2.50 -7.22
N LYS A 22 6.44 1.79 -6.15
CA LYS A 22 5.65 1.66 -4.93
C LYS A 22 6.45 2.21 -3.76
N GLN A 23 5.82 3.01 -2.92
CA GLN A 23 6.39 3.51 -1.67
C GLN A 23 5.52 3.05 -0.51
N TYR A 24 6.18 2.60 0.57
CA TYR A 24 5.54 1.96 1.71
C TYR A 24 5.81 2.77 2.97
N GLN A 25 4.77 3.01 3.77
CA GLN A 25 4.90 3.64 5.08
C GLN A 25 4.40 2.70 6.17
N TYR A 26 5.11 2.70 7.29
CA TYR A 26 4.82 1.86 8.44
C TYR A 26 4.57 2.72 9.66
N ASP A 27 3.70 2.25 10.57
CA ASP A 27 3.60 2.81 11.91
C ASP A 27 4.78 2.39 12.81
N GLU A 28 4.79 2.91 14.04
CA GLU A 28 5.84 2.66 15.03
C GLU A 28 5.96 1.19 15.44
N VAL A 29 4.87 0.42 15.35
CA VAL A 29 4.84 -1.01 15.71
C VAL A 29 5.07 -1.92 14.50
N GLY A 30 5.21 -1.35 13.30
CA GLY A 30 5.59 -2.05 12.08
C GLY A 30 4.44 -2.47 11.16
N ASN A 31 3.22 -2.01 11.39
CA ASN A 31 2.12 -2.23 10.45
C ASN A 31 2.27 -1.32 9.24
N LEU A 32 2.02 -1.86 8.04
CA LEU A 32 2.04 -1.09 6.79
C LEU A 32 0.79 -0.23 6.68
N THR A 33 0.89 1.08 6.87
CA THR A 33 -0.26 2.00 6.90
C THR A 33 -0.57 2.63 5.55
N GLN A 34 0.41 2.75 4.66
CA GLN A 34 0.21 3.36 3.34
C GLN A 34 1.03 2.70 2.24
N ILE A 35 0.43 2.62 1.05
CA ILE A 35 1.11 2.26 -0.20
C ILE A 35 0.79 3.32 -1.24
N LEU A 36 1.80 4.07 -1.66
CA LEU A 36 1.68 4.98 -2.81
C LEU A 36 2.19 4.27 -4.07
N THR A 37 1.30 3.99 -5.00
CA THR A 37 1.65 3.44 -6.32
C THR A 37 1.71 4.57 -7.34
N THR A 38 2.89 4.81 -7.91
CA THR A 38 3.13 5.77 -8.98
C THR A 38 3.32 5.01 -10.29
N PRO A 39 2.43 5.17 -11.28
CA PRO A 39 2.54 4.53 -12.57
C PRO A 39 3.85 4.90 -13.29
N ALA A 40 4.33 3.98 -14.14
CA ALA A 40 5.44 4.26 -15.03
C ALA A 40 5.13 5.48 -15.91
N LYS A 41 6.15 6.29 -16.21
CA LYS A 41 6.00 7.37 -17.18
C LYS A 41 5.61 6.77 -18.55
N PRO A 42 4.57 7.28 -19.23
CA PRO A 42 4.19 6.77 -20.55
C PRO A 42 5.32 6.98 -21.55
N GLN A 43 5.60 5.95 -22.36
CA GLN A 43 6.68 6.00 -23.35
C GLN A 43 6.26 6.71 -24.66
N ASN A 44 4.95 6.76 -24.96
CA ASN A 44 4.41 7.24 -26.24
C ASN A 44 3.69 8.60 -26.13
N GLY A 45 4.07 9.44 -25.17
CA GLY A 45 3.49 10.77 -25.00
C GLY A 45 2.04 10.80 -24.50
N SER A 46 1.46 9.65 -24.16
CA SER A 46 0.17 9.59 -23.45
C SER A 46 0.25 10.32 -22.10
N ALA A 47 -0.90 10.78 -21.59
CA ALA A 47 -0.96 11.41 -20.28
C ALA A 47 -0.49 10.44 -19.18
N ALA A 48 0.28 10.95 -18.22
CA ALA A 48 0.66 10.18 -17.06
C ALA A 48 -0.58 9.86 -16.21
N LEU A 49 -0.68 8.61 -15.77
CA LEU A 49 -1.71 8.21 -14.82
C LEU A 49 -1.37 8.77 -13.43
N ALA A 50 -2.39 9.22 -12.69
CA ALA A 50 -2.22 9.74 -11.35
C ALA A 50 -1.73 8.64 -10.38
N PRO A 51 -0.89 8.98 -9.38
CA PRO A 51 -0.57 8.05 -8.31
C PRO A 51 -1.82 7.65 -7.52
N VAL A 52 -1.84 6.41 -7.04
CA VAL A 52 -2.91 5.88 -6.19
C VAL A 52 -2.35 5.64 -4.79
N LEU A 53 -2.96 6.26 -3.79
CA LEU A 53 -2.64 6.04 -2.37
C LEU A 53 -3.61 5.04 -1.78
N MET A 54 -3.11 3.88 -1.35
CA MET A 54 -3.86 2.92 -0.54
C MET A 54 -3.55 3.18 0.93
N GLN A 55 -4.56 3.41 1.75
CA GLN A 55 -4.47 3.53 3.20
C GLN A 55 -4.96 2.23 3.84
N LEU A 56 -4.23 1.74 4.84
CA LEU A 56 -4.54 0.54 5.60
C LEU A 56 -4.71 0.89 7.07
N HIS A 57 -5.79 0.39 7.67
CA HIS A 57 -6.13 0.66 9.06
C HIS A 57 -6.21 -0.64 9.83
N TYR A 58 -5.60 -0.67 11.01
CA TYR A 58 -5.51 -1.85 11.85
C TYR A 58 -6.32 -1.68 13.12
N ASP A 59 -6.78 -2.79 13.69
CA ASP A 59 -7.30 -2.81 15.05
C ASP A 59 -6.16 -2.83 16.09
N LYS A 60 -6.53 -2.74 17.38
CA LYS A 60 -5.55 -2.69 18.48
C LYS A 60 -4.68 -3.94 18.62
N ILE A 61 -5.05 -5.05 17.96
CA ILE A 61 -4.30 -6.30 17.99
C ILE A 61 -3.60 -6.60 16.65
N GLY A 62 -3.49 -5.60 15.77
CA GLY A 62 -2.72 -5.67 14.54
C GLY A 62 -3.42 -6.33 13.36
N ARG A 63 -4.75 -6.52 13.41
CA ARG A 63 -5.51 -7.07 12.27
C ARG A 63 -6.01 -5.96 11.36
N LEU A 64 -5.96 -6.17 10.04
CA LEU A 64 -6.41 -5.19 9.05
C LEU A 64 -7.93 -4.98 9.14
N ARG A 65 -8.38 -3.85 9.64
CA ARG A 65 -9.79 -3.48 9.77
C ARG A 65 -10.36 -2.89 8.48
N SER A 66 -9.59 -2.10 7.75
CA SER A 66 -10.01 -1.56 6.46
C SER A 66 -8.84 -1.23 5.55
N ARG A 67 -9.11 -1.20 4.25
CA ARG A 67 -8.22 -0.63 3.23
C ARG A 67 -9.01 0.27 2.30
N GLU A 68 -8.46 1.41 1.91
CA GLU A 68 -9.14 2.36 1.02
C GLU A 68 -8.17 3.12 0.11
N ASN A 69 -8.61 3.45 -1.11
CA ASN A 69 -7.80 4.19 -2.09
C ASN A 69 -8.44 5.51 -2.56
N GLY A 70 -9.28 6.12 -1.71
CA GLY A 70 -10.06 7.34 -2.01
C GLY A 70 -11.34 7.09 -2.83
N GLU A 71 -11.34 6.05 -3.66
CA GLU A 71 -12.52 5.64 -4.46
C GLU A 71 -13.27 4.46 -3.84
N TYR A 72 -12.52 3.49 -3.31
CA TYR A 72 -13.07 2.27 -2.74
C TYR A 72 -12.58 2.08 -1.33
N ARG A 73 -13.43 1.49 -0.49
CA ARG A 73 -13.09 1.03 0.85
C ARG A 73 -13.59 -0.40 1.03
N THR A 74 -12.71 -1.27 1.51
CA THR A 74 -13.06 -2.62 1.97
C THR A 74 -12.89 -2.66 3.48
N GLU A 75 -13.90 -3.13 4.20
CA GLU A 75 -13.85 -3.35 5.65
C GLU A 75 -13.83 -4.84 5.96
N TYR A 76 -13.07 -5.23 6.98
CA TYR A 76 -12.97 -6.61 7.43
C TYR A 76 -13.56 -6.70 8.83
N GLY A 77 -14.67 -7.44 8.95
CA GLY A 77 -15.27 -7.80 10.23
C GLY A 77 -14.64 -9.08 10.77
N TYR A 78 -13.89 -8.99 11.86
CA TYR A 78 -13.44 -10.17 12.59
C TYR A 78 -14.33 -10.38 13.81
N SER A 79 -15.40 -11.17 13.65
CA SER A 79 -16.12 -11.69 14.81
C SER A 79 -15.24 -12.72 15.52
N GLN A 80 -15.51 -12.99 16.81
CA GLN A 80 -14.81 -14.02 17.57
C GLN A 80 -15.04 -15.46 17.03
N ASN A 81 -15.82 -15.63 15.96
CA ASN A 81 -15.85 -16.82 15.11
C ASN A 81 -16.64 -16.53 13.81
N GLN A 82 -15.89 -16.35 12.71
CA GLN A 82 -16.31 -16.19 11.31
C GLN A 82 -16.11 -14.79 10.71
N VAL A 83 -15.44 -14.80 9.56
CA VAL A 83 -15.25 -13.68 8.63
C VAL A 83 -16.32 -13.83 7.56
N THR A 84 -17.17 -12.81 7.39
CA THR A 84 -18.07 -12.72 6.23
C THR A 84 -17.46 -11.77 5.20
N VAL A 85 -17.44 -12.20 3.94
CA VAL A 85 -17.09 -11.42 2.74
C VAL A 85 -18.33 -10.74 2.19
#